data_AF-A0A7K1E387-F1
#
_entry.id   AF-A0A7K1E387-F1
#
_cell.length_a   1.000
_cell.length_b   1.000
_cell.length_c   1.000
_cell.angle_alpha   90.00
_cell.angle_beta   90.00
_cell.angle_gamma   90.00
#
_symmetry.space_group_name_H-M   'P 1'
#
loop_
_entity.id
_entity.type
_entity.pdbx_description
1 polymer ?
#
loop_
_entity_poly.entity_id
_entity_poly.type
_entity_poly.pdbx_seq_one_letter_code
_entity_poly.pdbx_strand_id
1 'polypeptide(L)' 'MEESLGKKVSIRLHDEGGGFRDLLGELVAPGSVRRKDGSVASFDPTKVFAFRIVESGSSR' A
#
# COMPACT_ATOMS: atom_id res chain seq x y z
N MET A 1 1.51 3.36 -10.43
CA MET A 1 0.84 3.53 -9.12
C MET A 1 -0.11 4.73 -9.09
N GLU A 2 0.10 5.74 -9.93
CA GLU A 2 -0.76 6.94 -9.99
C GLU A 2 -2.23 6.63 -10.31
N GLU A 3 -2.50 5.61 -11.14
CA GLU A 3 -3.87 5.13 -11.43
C GLU A 3 -4.56 4.40 -10.26
N SER A 4 -3.82 4.18 -9.17
CA SER A 4 -4.30 3.51 -7.96
C SER A 4 -4.54 4.49 -6.81
N LEU A 5 -4.34 5.79 -7.03
CA LEU A 5 -4.62 6.81 -6.03
C LEU A 5 -6.10 6.79 -5.62
N GLY A 6 -6.35 6.91 -4.32
CA GLY A 6 -7.68 6.79 -3.72
C GLY A 6 -8.21 5.36 -3.61
N LYS A 7 -7.49 4.35 -4.11
CA LYS A 7 -7.89 2.94 -3.96
C LYS A 7 -7.29 2.34 -2.70
N LYS A 8 -7.99 1.38 -2.12
CA LYS A 8 -7.45 0.56 -1.03
C LYS A 8 -6.42 -0.41 -1.60
N VAL A 9 -5.24 -0.45 -1.00
CA VAL A 9 -4.09 -1.22 -1.45
C VAL A 9 -3.46 -1.99 -0.29
N SER A 10 -2.89 -3.14 -0.62
CA SER A 10 -2.00 -3.91 0.23
C SER A 10 -0.62 -3.92 -0.41
N ILE A 11 0.39 -3.47 0.33
CA ILE A 11 1.77 -3.31 -0.14
C ILE A 11 2.69 -4.11 0.77
N ARG A 12 3.43 -5.06 0.21
CA ARG A 12 4.48 -5.80 0.90
C ARG A 12 5.83 -5.19 0.54
N LEU A 13 6.61 -4.83 1.54
CA LEU A 13 7.93 -4.21 1.40
C LEU A 13 9.01 -5.15 1.95
N HIS A 14 10.18 -5.14 1.33
CA HIS A 14 11.40 -5.67 1.94
C HIS A 14 11.80 -4.80 3.12
N ASP A 15 11.98 -5.43 4.28
CA ASP A 15 12.50 -4.78 5.48
C ASP A 15 14.02 -4.95 5.54
N GLU A 16 14.72 -3.91 6.00
CA GLU A 16 16.20 -3.89 6.06
C GLU A 16 16.77 -4.98 6.98
N GLY A 17 15.98 -5.51 7.93
CA GLY A 17 16.37 -6.62 8.80
C GLY A 17 16.28 -8.02 8.18
N GLY A 18 16.02 -8.15 6.86
CA GLY A 18 15.89 -9.44 6.19
C GLY A 18 14.47 -10.04 6.26
N GLY A 19 13.46 -9.20 6.51
CA GLY A 19 12.07 -9.60 6.61
C GLY A 19 11.16 -8.92 5.59
N PHE A 20 9.85 -9.09 5.78
CA PHE A 20 8.84 -8.35 5.03
C PHE A 20 7.92 -7.61 5.99
N ARG A 21 7.48 -6.43 5.57
CA ARG A 21 6.42 -5.67 6.26
C ARG A 21 5.28 -5.38 5.30
N ASP A 22 4.06 -5.48 5.81
CA ASP A 22 2.85 -5.20 5.06
C ASP A 22 2.26 -3.83 5.45
N LEU A 23 1.85 -3.05 4.45
CA LEU A 23 1.09 -1.82 4.58
C LEU A 23 -0.28 -2.01 3.95
N LEU A 24 -1.33 -1.76 4.71
CA LEU A 24 -2.71 -1.84 4.25
C LEU A 24 -3.41 -0.51 4.50
N GLY A 25 -4.00 0.06 3.46
CA GLY A 25 -4.72 1.31 3.56
C GLY A 25 -5.07 1.89 2.19
N GLU A 26 -5.39 3.16 2.13
CA GLU A 26 -5.71 3.87 0.89
C GLU A 26 -4.44 4.53 0.33
N LEU A 27 -4.14 4.32 -0.96
CA LEU A 27 -3.00 4.97 -1.60
C LEU A 27 -3.30 6.46 -1.80
N VAL A 28 -2.64 7.33 -1.06
CA VAL A 28 -2.85 8.79 -1.14
C VAL A 28 -1.78 9.49 -1.97
N ALA A 29 -0.62 8.85 -2.15
CA ALA A 29 0.44 9.27 -3.06
C ALA A 29 1.26 8.04 -3.52
N PRO A 30 2.07 8.13 -4.60
CA PRO A 30 2.87 7.00 -5.12
C PRO A 30 3.84 6.33 -4.12
N GLY A 31 4.11 6.97 -2.98
CA GLY A 31 4.91 6.43 -1.87
C GLY A 31 4.25 6.64 -0.51
N SER A 32 2.93 6.79 -0.44
CA SER A 32 2.22 6.98 0.85
C SER A 32 0.85 6.33 0.89
N VAL A 33 0.57 5.67 2.00
CA VAL A 33 -0.70 5.00 2.29
C VAL A 33 -1.32 5.59 3.55
N ARG A 34 -2.59 5.99 3.48
CA ARG A 34 -3.40 6.34 4.65
C ARG A 34 -3.98 5.08 5.27
N ARG A 35 -3.60 4.81 6.53
CA ARG A 35 -4.03 3.65 7.31
C ARG A 35 -5.45 3.83 7.83
N LYS A 36 -6.03 2.74 8.33
CA LYS A 36 -7.39 2.73 8.91
C LYS A 36 -7.52 3.66 10.14
N ASP A 37 -6.44 3.86 10.90
CA ASP A 37 -6.42 4.76 12.05
C ASP A 37 -6.35 6.26 11.66
N GLY A 38 -6.19 6.56 10.36
CA GLY A 38 -6.08 7.93 9.85
C GLY A 38 -4.64 8.42 9.66
N SER A 39 -3.64 7.75 10.25
CA SER A 39 -2.23 8.06 10.00
C SER A 39 -1.80 7.80 8.55
N VAL A 40 -0.86 8.61 8.06
CA VAL A 40 -0.24 8.43 6.74
C VAL A 40 1.12 7.79 6.93
N ALA A 41 1.30 6.60 6.34
CA ALA A 41 2.56 5.89 6.33
C ALA A 41 3.24 6.05 4.97
N SER A 42 4.46 6.60 4.97
CA SER A 42 5.30 6.66 3.78
C SER A 42 6.06 5.35 3.58
N PHE A 43 6.33 5.00 2.32
CA PHE A 43 7.10 3.84 1.94
C PHE A 43 7.94 4.11 0.71
N ASP A 44 9.03 3.36 0.57
CA ASP A 44 9.89 3.43 -0.60
C ASP A 44 9.35 2.49 -1.70
N PRO A 45 8.94 3.02 -2.87
CA PRO A 45 8.44 2.21 -3.97
C PRO A 45 9.49 1.24 -4.53
N THR A 46 10.78 1.52 -4.36
CA THR A 46 11.87 0.62 -4.79
C THR A 46 11.99 -0.62 -3.91
N LYS A 47 11.46 -0.59 -2.68
CA LYS A 47 11.45 -1.71 -1.74
C LYS A 47 10.18 -2.57 -1.84
N VAL A 48 9.28 -2.26 -2.78
CA VAL A 48 8.01 -2.98 -2.95
C VAL A 48 8.26 -4.36 -3.55
N PHE A 49 8.01 -5.39 -2.75
CA PHE A 49 8.02 -6.78 -3.21
C PHE A 49 6.71 -7.16 -3.88
N ALA A 50 5.57 -6.71 -3.33
CA ALA A 50 4.26 -6.95 -3.92
C ALA A 50 3.32 -5.77 -3.69
N PHE A 51 2.54 -5.42 -4.71
CA PHE A 51 1.50 -4.41 -4.65
C PHE A 51 0.19 -5.00 -5.16
N ARG A 52 -0.89 -4.84 -4.38
CA ARG A 52 -2.23 -5.32 -4.75
C ARG A 52 -3.27 -4.26 -4.45
N ILE A 53 -4.18 -4.05 -5.39
CA ILE A 53 -5.39 -3.28 -5.14
C ILE A 53 -6.37 -4.22 -4.41
N VAL A 54 -6.84 -3.80 -3.25
CA VAL A 54 -7.88 -4.49 -2.50
C VAL A 54 -9.19 -4.02 -3.07
N GLU A 55 -9.65 -4.69 -4.13
CA GLU A 55 -10.99 -4.47 -4.65
C GLU A 55 -11.98 -4.87 -3.55
N SER A 56 -12.69 -3.89 -2.98
CA SER A 56 -13.93 -4.18 -2.27
C SER A 56 -14.88 -4.69 -3.33
N GLY A 57 -14.99 -6.02 -3.45
CA GLY A 57 -15.68 -6.68 -4.54
C GLY A 57 -17.02 -6.02 -4.88
N SER A 58 -17.07 -5.32 -6.01
CA SER A 58 -18.29 -5.23 -6.79
C SER A 58 -18.36 -6.50 -7.63
N SER A 59 -18.64 -7.63 -6.95
CA SER A 59 -19.20 -8.81 -7.60
C SER A 59 -20.54 -8.38 -8.18
N ARG A 60 -20.56 -7.98 -9.45
CA ARG A 60 -21.79 -7.76 -10.21
C ARG A 60 -22.20 -9.08 -10.86
#